data_AF-A0A1R1LYF9-F1
#
_entry.id   AF-A0A1R1LYF9-F1
#
_cell.length_a   1.000
_cell.length_b   1.000
_cell.length_c   1.000
_cell.angle_alpha   90.00
_cell.angle_beta   90.00
_cell.angle_gamma   90.00
#
_symmetry.space_group_name_H-M   'P 1'
#
loop_
_entity.id
_entity.type
_entity.pdbx_description
1 polymer ?
#
loop_
_entity_poly.entity_id
_entity_poly.type
_entity_poly.pdbx_seq_one_letter_code
_entity_poly.pdbx_strand_id
1 'polypeptide(L)'
;MAAQRKSGKALEARQSARARAAERVARAENLEKLAATYFSHLDGADDARARAEIAAQREIDKGEKQAAGSLAKADDVARDMLATGEPVAGVAELLGLSAAAVRRLGKAGERPVDDQRDERGGEAGKPADAGDGEAAAGDANDAVPAA
;
A
#
# COMPACT_ATOMS: atom_id res chain seq x y z
N MET A 1 -59.08 -62.32 -3.28
CA MET A 1 -58.49 -61.46 -4.33
C MET A 1 -58.43 -59.93 -4.01
N ALA A 2 -59.03 -59.42 -2.91
CA ALA A 2 -59.02 -57.97 -2.60
C ALA A 2 -57.78 -57.47 -1.83
N ALA A 3 -57.11 -58.34 -1.05
CA ALA A 3 -55.96 -57.96 -0.21
C ALA A 3 -54.70 -57.58 -1.03
N GLN A 4 -54.42 -58.29 -2.13
CA GLN A 4 -53.25 -58.00 -3.01
C GLN A 4 -53.35 -56.63 -3.72
N ARG A 5 -54.55 -56.15 -4.02
CA ARG A 5 -54.72 -54.83 -4.66
C ARG A 5 -54.48 -53.67 -3.68
N LYS A 6 -54.81 -53.85 -2.40
CA LYS A 6 -54.52 -52.86 -1.35
C LYS A 6 -53.02 -52.78 -1.05
N SER A 7 -52.29 -53.91 -1.05
CA SER A 7 -50.84 -53.91 -0.83
C SER A 7 -50.05 -53.33 -2.01
N GLY A 8 -50.49 -53.58 -3.25
CA GLY A 8 -49.88 -52.99 -4.45
C GLY A 8 -49.92 -51.45 -4.44
N LYS A 9 -51.08 -50.86 -4.12
CA LYS A 9 -51.24 -49.40 -4.02
C LYS A 9 -50.40 -48.77 -2.91
N ALA A 10 -50.23 -49.45 -1.77
CA ALA A 10 -49.38 -48.97 -0.69
C ALA A 10 -47.88 -49.02 -1.06
N LEU A 11 -47.48 -50.02 -1.84
CA LEU A 11 -46.11 -50.14 -2.35
C LEU A 11 -45.81 -49.05 -3.39
N GLU A 12 -46.72 -48.81 -4.34
CA GLU A 12 -46.62 -47.72 -5.32
C GLU A 12 -46.58 -46.33 -4.67
N ALA A 13 -47.39 -46.10 -3.63
CA ALA A 13 -47.37 -44.84 -2.86
C ALA A 13 -46.02 -44.62 -2.16
N ARG A 14 -45.42 -45.68 -1.58
CA ARG A 14 -44.09 -45.61 -0.97
C ARG A 14 -42.98 -45.38 -2.01
N GLN A 15 -43.06 -46.03 -3.17
CA GLN A 15 -42.10 -45.84 -4.26
C GLN A 15 -42.16 -44.43 -4.84
N SER A 16 -43.36 -43.90 -5.09
CA SER A 16 -43.53 -42.52 -5.58
C SER A 16 -43.11 -41.47 -4.54
N ALA A 17 -43.35 -41.71 -3.25
CA ALA A 17 -42.85 -40.84 -2.18
C ALA A 17 -41.30 -40.82 -2.13
N ARG A 18 -40.65 -41.98 -2.29
CA ARG A 18 -39.18 -42.07 -2.38
C ARG A 18 -38.64 -41.37 -3.63
N ALA A 19 -39.27 -41.54 -4.78
CA ALA A 19 -38.88 -40.87 -6.02
C ALA A 19 -38.96 -39.34 -5.88
N ARG A 20 -40.05 -38.82 -5.30
CA ARG A 20 -40.21 -37.38 -5.04
C ARG A 20 -39.20 -36.85 -4.02
N ALA A 21 -38.87 -37.64 -2.99
CA ALA A 21 -37.83 -37.27 -2.03
C ALA A 21 -36.46 -37.18 -2.71
N ALA A 22 -36.10 -38.18 -3.52
CA ALA A 22 -34.85 -38.19 -4.29
C ALA A 22 -34.77 -36.99 -5.26
N GLU A 23 -35.88 -36.67 -5.94
CA GLU A 23 -35.94 -35.51 -6.82
C GLU A 23 -35.74 -34.18 -6.07
N ARG A 24 -36.32 -34.02 -4.88
CA ARG A 24 -36.11 -32.83 -4.05
C ARG A 24 -34.67 -32.71 -3.58
N VAL A 25 -34.04 -33.82 -3.19
CA VAL A 25 -32.62 -33.84 -2.80
C VAL A 25 -31.74 -33.45 -3.99
N ALA A 26 -31.94 -34.04 -5.17
CA ALA A 26 -31.17 -33.69 -6.37
C ALA A 26 -31.32 -32.21 -6.76
N ARG A 27 -32.53 -31.64 -6.62
CA ARG A 27 -32.76 -30.20 -6.83
C ARG A 27 -32.04 -29.35 -5.79
N ALA A 28 -32.05 -29.75 -4.52
CA ALA A 28 -31.34 -29.04 -3.45
C ALA A 28 -29.82 -29.04 -3.68
N GLU A 29 -29.23 -30.19 -4.00
CA GLU A 29 -27.81 -30.29 -4.34
C GLU A 29 -27.43 -29.41 -5.53
N ASN A 30 -28.30 -29.31 -6.54
CA ASN A 30 -28.08 -28.43 -7.68
C ASN A 30 -28.15 -26.94 -7.27
N LEU A 31 -29.11 -26.57 -6.43
CA LEU A 31 -29.22 -25.21 -5.90
C LEU A 31 -28.02 -24.84 -5.05
N GLU A 32 -27.50 -25.76 -4.23
CA GLU A 32 -26.29 -25.56 -3.44
C GLU A 32 -25.08 -25.29 -4.34
N LYS A 33 -24.90 -26.06 -5.42
CA LYS A 33 -23.83 -25.83 -6.41
C LYS A 33 -23.96 -24.47 -7.10
N LEU A 34 -25.18 -24.10 -7.50
CA LEU A 34 -25.42 -22.80 -8.13
C LEU A 34 -25.17 -21.64 -7.18
N ALA A 35 -25.56 -21.78 -5.91
CA ALA A 35 -25.29 -20.79 -4.87
C ALA A 35 -23.78 -20.62 -4.64
N ALA A 36 -23.01 -21.72 -4.54
CA ALA A 36 -21.56 -21.67 -4.41
C ALA A 36 -20.90 -20.95 -5.59
N THR A 37 -21.33 -21.26 -6.83
CA THR A 37 -20.84 -20.57 -8.03
C THR A 37 -21.20 -19.08 -8.02
N TYR A 38 -22.42 -18.73 -7.61
CA TYR A 38 -22.86 -17.33 -7.49
C TYR A 38 -21.98 -16.52 -6.54
N PHE A 39 -21.72 -17.05 -5.33
CA PHE A 39 -20.86 -16.37 -4.37
C PHE A 39 -19.41 -16.27 -4.86
N SER A 40 -18.88 -17.31 -5.49
CA SER A 40 -17.55 -17.23 -6.10
C SER A 40 -17.44 -16.13 -7.17
N HIS A 41 -18.51 -15.91 -7.95
CA HIS A 41 -18.54 -14.80 -8.90
C HIS A 41 -18.67 -13.43 -8.23
N LEU A 42 -19.45 -13.31 -7.15
CA LEU A 42 -19.52 -12.08 -6.36
C LEU A 42 -18.16 -11.73 -5.74
N ASP A 43 -17.52 -12.69 -5.09
CA ASP A 43 -16.19 -12.52 -4.49
C ASP A 43 -15.17 -12.09 -5.56
N GLY A 44 -15.19 -12.76 -6.73
CA GLY A 44 -14.35 -12.39 -7.86
C GLY A 44 -14.62 -10.98 -8.41
N ALA A 45 -15.87 -10.52 -8.39
CA ALA A 45 -16.22 -9.17 -8.81
C ALA A 45 -15.75 -8.11 -7.79
N ASP A 46 -15.88 -8.39 -6.50
CA ASP A 46 -15.43 -7.49 -5.44
C ASP A 46 -13.90 -7.42 -5.39
N ASP A 47 -13.20 -8.54 -5.57
CA ASP A 47 -11.74 -8.58 -5.75
C ASP A 47 -11.29 -7.74 -6.95
N ALA A 48 -12.00 -7.84 -8.08
CA ALA A 48 -11.68 -7.06 -9.27
C ALA A 48 -11.86 -5.55 -9.02
N ARG A 49 -12.92 -5.14 -8.33
CA ARG A 49 -13.15 -3.74 -7.93
C ARG A 49 -12.04 -3.25 -7.00
N ALA A 50 -11.73 -3.99 -5.94
CA ALA A 50 -10.69 -3.62 -4.99
C ALA A 50 -9.31 -3.46 -5.67
N ARG A 51 -8.96 -4.36 -6.60
CA ARG A 51 -7.72 -4.26 -7.38
C ARG A 51 -7.71 -3.02 -8.28
N ALA A 52 -8.84 -2.72 -8.93
CA ALA A 52 -8.96 -1.55 -9.79
C ALA A 52 -8.82 -0.25 -8.98
N GLU A 53 -9.45 -0.17 -7.81
CA GLU A 53 -9.33 0.99 -6.90
C GLU A 53 -7.89 1.20 -6.42
N ILE A 54 -7.20 0.14 -6.01
CA ILE A 54 -5.79 0.20 -5.60
C ILE A 54 -4.92 0.68 -6.77
N ALA A 55 -5.15 0.17 -7.98
CA ALA A 55 -4.39 0.58 -9.17
C ALA A 55 -4.65 2.05 -9.52
N ALA A 56 -5.91 2.49 -9.47
CA ALA A 56 -6.28 3.88 -9.72
C ALA A 56 -5.61 4.83 -8.71
N GLN A 57 -5.67 4.50 -7.42
CA GLN A 57 -5.05 5.33 -6.38
C GLN A 57 -3.54 5.45 -6.58
N ARG A 58 -2.87 4.34 -6.96
CA ARG A 58 -1.43 4.37 -7.25
C ARG A 58 -1.07 5.31 -8.39
N GLU A 59 -1.87 5.33 -9.47
CA GLU A 59 -1.63 6.24 -10.59
C GLU A 59 -1.95 7.69 -10.24
N ILE A 60 -2.97 7.93 -9.39
CA ILE A 60 -3.25 9.26 -8.84
C ILE A 60 -2.04 9.75 -8.02
N ASP A 61 -1.58 8.98 -7.03
CA ASP A 61 -0.45 9.37 -6.17
C ASP A 61 0.82 9.64 -6.99
N LYS A 62 1.06 8.83 -8.02
CA LYS A 62 2.19 8.99 -8.93
C LYS A 62 2.05 10.25 -9.78
N GLY A 63 0.84 10.51 -10.31
CA GLY A 63 0.53 11.72 -11.06
C GLY A 63 0.72 12.98 -10.21
N GLU A 64 0.26 12.97 -8.97
CA GLU A 64 0.43 14.08 -8.03
C GLU A 64 1.91 14.35 -7.72
N LYS A 65 2.70 13.30 -7.47
CA LYS A 65 4.15 13.44 -7.26
C LYS A 65 4.86 14.00 -8.48
N GLN A 66 4.49 13.55 -9.68
CA GLN A 66 5.06 14.04 -10.92
C GLN A 66 4.66 15.50 -11.19
N ALA A 67 3.40 15.85 -10.92
CA ALA A 67 2.92 17.23 -11.02
C ALA A 67 3.65 18.14 -10.03
N ALA A 68 3.74 17.75 -8.76
CA ALA A 68 4.47 18.50 -7.74
C ALA A 68 5.95 18.68 -8.11
N GLY A 69 6.63 17.64 -8.61
CA GLY A 69 8.01 17.73 -9.06
C GLY A 69 8.19 18.62 -10.30
N SER A 70 7.22 18.63 -11.21
CA SER A 70 7.25 19.50 -12.40
C SER A 70 6.98 20.96 -12.03
N LEU A 71 6.06 21.21 -11.10
CA LEU A 71 5.81 22.53 -10.55
C LEU A 71 7.02 23.07 -9.80
N ALA A 72 7.69 22.26 -8.98
CA ALA A 72 8.92 22.65 -8.29
C ALA A 72 10.03 23.06 -9.29
N LYS A 73 10.19 22.31 -10.38
CA LYS A 73 11.14 22.68 -11.45
C LYS A 73 10.75 23.96 -12.17
N ALA A 74 9.46 24.18 -12.41
CA ALA A 74 8.97 25.43 -13.00
C ALA A 74 9.24 26.63 -12.06
N ASP A 75 9.04 26.45 -10.76
CA ASP A 75 9.38 27.45 -9.74
C ASP A 75 10.88 27.75 -9.72
N ASP A 76 11.74 26.73 -9.86
CA ASP A 76 13.19 26.90 -9.95
C ASP A 76 13.58 27.73 -11.18
N VAL A 77 12.99 27.45 -12.35
CA VAL A 77 13.20 28.27 -13.56
C VAL A 77 12.78 29.73 -13.33
N ALA A 78 11.65 29.96 -12.66
CA ALA A 78 11.20 31.32 -12.34
C ALA A 78 12.17 32.05 -11.37
N ARG A 79 12.78 31.31 -10.43
CA ARG A 79 13.84 31.86 -9.56
C ARG A 79 15.11 32.17 -10.36
N ASP A 80 15.51 31.30 -11.26
CA ASP A 80 16.66 31.53 -12.15
C ASP A 80 16.44 32.76 -13.02
N MET A 81 15.22 32.98 -13.54
CA MET A 81 14.86 34.20 -14.28
C MET A 81 15.06 35.45 -13.42
N LEU A 82 14.64 35.44 -12.15
CA LEU A 82 14.87 36.56 -11.24
C LEU A 82 16.35 36.76 -10.92
N ALA A 83 17.13 35.68 -10.82
CA ALA A 83 18.56 35.73 -10.56
C ALA A 83 19.37 36.36 -11.70
N THR A 84 18.81 36.43 -12.92
CA THR A 84 19.43 37.17 -14.04
C THR A 84 19.39 38.69 -13.85
N GLY A 85 18.66 39.19 -12.85
CA GLY A 85 18.49 40.62 -12.56
C GLY A 85 17.24 41.24 -13.20
N GLU A 86 16.42 40.46 -13.91
CA GLU A 86 15.15 40.92 -14.46
C GLU A 86 14.19 41.36 -13.33
N PRO A 87 13.54 42.54 -13.44
CA PRO A 87 12.56 42.98 -12.45
C PRO A 87 11.39 41.99 -12.33
N VAL A 88 10.87 41.86 -11.11
CA VAL A 88 9.69 41.04 -10.78
C VAL A 88 8.51 41.28 -11.73
N ALA A 89 8.29 42.54 -12.15
CA ALA A 89 7.20 42.88 -13.05
C ALA A 89 7.41 42.28 -14.46
N GLY A 90 8.63 42.29 -14.99
CA GLY A 90 8.98 41.70 -16.28
C GLY A 90 8.85 40.18 -16.26
N VAL A 91 9.37 39.53 -15.21
CA VAL A 91 9.19 38.07 -15.03
C VAL A 91 7.72 37.69 -14.87
N ALA A 92 6.93 38.50 -14.14
CA ALA A 92 5.49 38.28 -13.97
C ALA A 92 4.71 38.36 -15.29
N GLU A 93 5.02 39.34 -16.13
CA GLU A 93 4.41 39.50 -17.44
C GLU A 93 4.77 38.32 -18.38
N LEU A 94 6.04 37.93 -18.41
CA LEU A 94 6.53 36.81 -19.24
C LEU A 94 5.93 35.47 -18.86
N LEU A 95 5.75 35.20 -17.56
CA LEU A 95 5.19 33.95 -17.06
C LEU A 95 3.66 33.97 -16.94
N GLY A 96 3.01 35.12 -17.21
CA GLY A 96 1.57 35.31 -17.01
C GLY A 96 1.15 35.17 -15.53
N LEU A 97 2.06 35.44 -14.60
CA LEU A 97 1.84 35.34 -13.16
C LEU A 97 1.58 36.72 -12.55
N SER A 98 0.97 36.75 -11.37
CA SER A 98 0.91 37.99 -10.61
C SER A 98 2.29 38.35 -10.03
N ALA A 99 2.61 39.65 -9.95
CA ALA A 99 3.83 40.11 -9.30
C ALA A 99 3.95 39.68 -7.83
N ALA A 100 2.84 39.35 -7.16
CA ALA A 100 2.83 38.77 -5.82
C ALA A 100 3.24 37.29 -5.83
N ALA A 101 2.80 36.51 -6.82
CA ALA A 101 3.22 35.13 -7.00
C ALA A 101 4.73 35.02 -7.25
N VAL A 102 5.26 35.83 -8.18
CA VAL A 102 6.70 35.87 -8.49
C VAL A 102 7.54 36.27 -7.27
N ARG A 103 7.08 37.23 -6.46
CA ARG A 103 7.76 37.60 -5.20
C ARG A 103 7.82 36.47 -4.18
N ARG A 104 6.78 35.63 -4.09
CA ARG A 104 6.78 34.47 -3.19
C ARG A 104 7.81 33.43 -3.62
N LEU A 105 7.99 33.24 -4.94
CA LEU A 105 9.00 32.33 -5.48
C LEU A 105 10.42 32.78 -5.15
N GLY A 106 10.70 34.08 -5.30
CA GLY A 106 11.99 34.68 -4.94
C GLY A 106 12.32 34.59 -3.44
N LYS A 107 11.35 34.91 -2.56
CA LYS A 107 11.54 34.83 -1.10
C LYS A 107 11.74 33.40 -0.58
N ALA A 108 11.14 32.41 -1.24
CA ALA A 108 11.29 31.01 -0.84
C ALA A 108 12.66 30.40 -1.22
N GLY A 109 13.44 31.05 -2.09
CA GLY A 109 14.76 30.60 -2.54
C GLY A 109 15.94 31.13 -1.72
N GLU A 110 15.71 32.03 -0.78
CA GLU A 110 16.74 32.60 0.09
C GLU A 110 17.09 31.57 1.18
N ARG A 111 17.96 30.61 0.82
CA ARG A 111 18.60 29.72 1.80
C ARG A 111 19.36 30.59 2.82
N PRO A 112 19.25 30.32 4.13
CA PRO A 112 20.10 30.97 5.11
C PRO A 112 21.55 30.62 4.75
N VAL A 113 22.33 31.65 4.43
CA VAL A 113 23.78 31.53 4.32
C VAL A 113 24.25 31.31 5.75
N ASP A 114 24.68 30.09 6.07
CA ASP A 114 25.36 29.77 7.33
C ASP A 114 26.63 30.63 7.42
N ASP A 115 26.50 31.76 8.09
CA ASP A 115 27.59 32.64 8.51
C ASP A 115 28.21 32.08 9.81
N GLN A 116 28.83 30.92 9.71
CA GLN A 116 29.75 30.41 10.74
C GLN A 116 31.15 30.29 10.13
N ARG A 117 31.77 31.46 9.94
CA ARG A 117 33.22 31.58 9.99
C ARG A 117 33.61 32.23 11.31
N ASP A 118 34.67 31.66 11.87
CA ASP A 118 35.47 32.11 13.00
C ASP A 118 35.06 31.53 14.37
N GLU A 119 35.65 30.37 14.70
CA GLU A 119 36.72 30.33 15.71
C GLU A 119 37.73 29.21 15.36
N ARG A 120 38.92 29.64 14.95
CA ARG A 120 40.12 28.81 14.82
C ARG A 120 40.99 29.15 16.03
N GLY A 121 41.20 28.21 16.94
CA GLY A 121 42.25 28.33 17.96
C GLY A 121 42.11 27.35 19.13
N GLY A 122 42.99 26.34 19.22
CA GLY A 122 43.16 25.55 20.44
C GLY A 122 43.67 24.13 20.24
N GLU A 123 44.98 23.99 20.03
CA GLU A 123 45.75 22.74 20.08
C GLU A 123 45.53 21.94 21.38
N ALA A 124 45.64 20.60 21.28
CA ALA A 124 46.74 19.80 21.86
C ALA A 124 46.26 18.37 22.16
N GLY A 125 46.94 17.40 21.54
CA GLY A 125 46.65 15.98 21.73
C GLY A 125 47.15 15.41 23.06
N LYS A 126 46.61 14.25 23.42
CA LYS A 126 47.30 13.22 24.18
C LYS A 126 46.67 11.82 23.93
N PRO A 127 47.40 10.88 23.29
CA PRO A 127 47.12 9.45 23.38
C PRO A 127 48.03 8.80 24.45
N ALA A 128 47.66 7.59 24.89
CA ALA A 128 48.35 6.60 25.76
C ALA A 128 47.56 6.28 27.04
N ASP A 129 47.49 5.06 27.58
CA ASP A 129 47.92 3.70 27.19
C ASP A 129 47.54 2.76 28.37
N ALA A 130 47.26 1.50 28.04
CA ALA A 130 47.32 0.22 28.77
C ALA A 130 47.07 0.03 30.30
N GLY A 131 46.52 -1.18 30.59
CA GLY A 131 46.66 -1.92 31.85
C GLY A 131 45.40 -2.74 32.19
N ASP A 132 45.16 -3.94 31.63
CA ASP A 132 45.65 -5.29 32.01
C ASP A 132 45.17 -5.83 33.38
N GLY A 133 44.67 -7.08 33.36
CA GLY A 133 44.30 -7.95 34.51
C GLY A 133 42.79 -8.04 34.76
N GLU A 134 42.12 -9.18 34.94
CA GLU A 134 42.56 -10.53 35.28
C GLU A 134 41.39 -11.52 35.04
N ALA A 135 41.74 -12.80 35.03
CA ALA A 135 41.01 -13.91 34.43
C ALA A 135 39.95 -14.61 35.32
N ALA A 136 39.15 -15.43 34.63
CA ALA A 136 38.69 -16.78 35.02
C ALA A 136 37.70 -17.00 36.17
N ALA A 137 36.50 -17.47 35.80
CA ALA A 137 35.91 -18.76 36.20
C ALA A 137 34.71 -19.00 35.26
N GLY A 138 34.67 -20.06 34.45
CA GLY A 138 34.13 -21.38 34.84
C GLY A 138 32.59 -21.31 34.77
N ASP A 139 31.85 -22.07 33.97
CA ASP A 139 31.96 -23.50 33.73
C ASP A 139 31.04 -23.93 32.56
N ALA A 140 31.36 -25.09 32.01
CA ALA A 140 30.81 -25.83 30.87
C ALA A 140 29.27 -25.98 30.88
N ASN A 141 28.57 -25.92 29.73
CA ASN A 141 28.48 -26.91 28.66
C ASN A 141 28.08 -28.32 29.14
N ASP A 142 26.81 -28.69 28.93
CA ASP A 142 26.37 -30.08 28.77
C ASP A 142 25.10 -30.07 27.88
N ALA A 143 25.26 -30.26 26.57
CA ALA A 143 25.11 -31.53 25.87
C ALA A 143 23.64 -31.92 25.54
N VAL A 144 23.30 -31.72 24.27
CA VAL A 144 22.42 -32.58 23.45
C VAL A 144 23.05 -34.00 23.45
N PRO A 145 22.34 -35.15 23.50
CA PRO A 145 21.47 -35.57 22.38
C PRO A 145 20.32 -36.60 22.62
N ALA A 146 19.45 -36.62 21.61
CA ALA A 146 18.76 -37.76 20.98
C ALA A 146 17.92 -38.77 21.80
N ALA A 147 16.66 -38.89 21.41
CA ALA A 147 16.00 -40.16 21.06
C ALA A 147 14.96 -39.90 19.97
#